data_AF-A0A3L7WTN8-F1
#
_entry.id   AF-A0A3L7WTN8-F1
#
_cell.length_a   1.000
_cell.length_b   1.000
_cell.length_c   1.000
_cell.angle_alpha   90.00
_cell.angle_beta   90.00
_cell.angle_gamma   90.00
#
_symmetry.space_group_name_H-M   'P 1'
#
loop_
_entity.id
_entity.type
_entity.pdbx_description
1 polymer ?
#
loop_
_entity_poly.entity_id
_entity_poly.type
_entity_poly.pdbx_seq_one_letter_code
_entity_poly.pdbx_strand_id
1 'polypeptide(L)'
;MYTAPPEMSIDPAKVYYATLKTEKGDIRVQLFADRTPLTVNNFVFLAREGFYDNTTFHRVLADFMAQVGDPTGTGAGGPGYQFRDEFVPGLGFDRPYLLAMANSGPGTNGSQFFITFAPTDWLNNLHTIFGEVVSGQEVLAQISLRDPNSNPATPGDALLTVTIEESDVSELPTPMPPPPTPTPFAPSSIAPSDLSGGDKPLAQLPLAERSGYFNTAPGMVIDAAATYSATIITSKGALTVTLYAAEAPAAVNNFVLLASLGF
;
A
#
# COMPACT_ATOMS: atom_id res chain seq x y z
N MET A 1 -20.28 -3.85 18.14
CA MET A 1 -18.90 -3.76 17.62
C MET A 1 -18.60 -5.02 16.84
N TYR A 2 -17.80 -4.90 15.78
CA TYR A 2 -17.38 -6.02 14.94
C TYR A 2 -16.36 -6.89 15.68
N THR A 3 -16.27 -8.17 15.32
CA THR A 3 -15.37 -9.14 15.97
C THR A 3 -14.11 -9.46 15.17
N ALA A 4 -14.07 -9.09 13.90
CA ALA A 4 -12.95 -9.30 13.00
C ALA A 4 -12.98 -8.26 11.85
N PRO A 5 -11.83 -8.01 11.19
CA PRO A 5 -11.81 -7.23 9.96
C PRO A 5 -12.71 -7.83 8.87
N PRO A 6 -13.30 -7.00 7.99
CA PRO A 6 -14.16 -7.50 6.91
C PRO A 6 -13.36 -8.31 5.89
N GLU A 7 -14.01 -9.30 5.29
CA GLU A 7 -13.46 -10.00 4.12
C GLU A 7 -13.30 -9.03 2.93
N MET A 8 -12.40 -9.38 2.00
CA MET A 8 -12.17 -8.56 0.80
C MET A 8 -13.43 -8.57 -0.08
N SER A 9 -14.00 -7.39 -0.30
CA SER A 9 -15.26 -7.21 -1.04
C SER A 9 -15.15 -6.18 -2.17
N ILE A 10 -14.11 -5.36 -2.16
CA ILE A 10 -13.81 -4.40 -3.23
C ILE A 10 -13.02 -5.08 -4.36
N ASP A 11 -13.01 -4.47 -5.54
CA ASP A 11 -12.12 -4.81 -6.64
C ASP A 11 -10.90 -3.87 -6.61
N PRO A 12 -9.70 -4.33 -6.20
CA PRO A 12 -8.50 -3.49 -6.14
C PRO A 12 -8.09 -2.86 -7.48
N ALA A 13 -8.60 -3.34 -8.61
CA ALA A 13 -8.34 -2.77 -9.92
C ALA A 13 -9.22 -1.54 -10.26
N LYS A 14 -10.24 -1.25 -9.44
CA LYS A 14 -11.13 -0.10 -9.61
C LYS A 14 -10.62 1.11 -8.84
N VAL A 15 -11.04 2.30 -9.29
CA VAL A 15 -10.86 3.55 -8.54
C VAL A 15 -12.04 3.73 -7.61
N TYR A 16 -11.77 4.09 -6.37
CA TYR A 16 -12.81 4.40 -5.38
C TYR A 16 -12.68 5.86 -4.94
N TYR A 17 -13.81 6.53 -4.81
CA TYR A 17 -13.91 7.85 -4.22
C TYR A 17 -14.70 7.78 -2.92
N ALA A 18 -14.21 8.49 -1.91
CA ALA A 18 -14.93 8.75 -0.68
C ALA A 18 -15.27 10.23 -0.60
N THR A 19 -16.56 10.56 -0.50
CA THR A 19 -16.98 11.92 -0.16
C THR A 19 -17.34 11.97 1.31
N LEU A 20 -16.49 12.64 2.09
CA LEU A 20 -16.68 12.95 3.50
C LEU A 20 -17.60 14.17 3.59
N LYS A 21 -18.86 13.96 3.99
CA LYS A 21 -19.82 15.05 4.20
C LYS A 21 -19.65 15.57 5.60
N THR A 22 -19.16 16.80 5.75
CA THR A 22 -18.94 17.44 7.06
C THR A 22 -19.91 18.60 7.25
N GLU A 23 -20.04 19.10 8.47
CA GLU A 23 -20.84 20.31 8.70
C GLU A 23 -20.20 21.60 8.12
N LYS A 24 -18.93 21.54 7.68
CA LYS A 24 -18.24 22.62 6.96
C LYS A 24 -18.38 22.52 5.44
N GLY A 25 -18.87 21.39 4.93
CA GLY A 25 -18.93 21.08 3.50
C GLY A 25 -18.37 19.70 3.18
N ASP A 26 -18.23 19.43 1.89
CA ASP A 26 -17.80 18.12 1.38
C ASP A 26 -16.29 18.10 1.10
N ILE A 27 -15.63 17.02 1.50
CA ILE A 27 -14.23 16.72 1.16
C ILE A 27 -14.22 15.42 0.37
N ARG A 28 -13.73 15.45 -0.87
CA ARG A 28 -13.67 14.27 -1.74
C ARG A 28 -12.25 13.74 -1.82
N VAL A 29 -12.11 12.44 -1.62
CA VAL A 29 -10.83 11.73 -1.58
C VAL A 29 -10.84 10.60 -2.61
N GLN A 30 -9.77 10.45 -3.38
CA GLN A 30 -9.53 9.26 -4.18
C GLN A 30 -8.77 8.23 -3.31
N LEU A 31 -9.24 6.99 -3.26
CA LEU A 31 -8.64 5.91 -2.47
C LEU A 31 -7.67 5.08 -3.33
N PHE A 32 -6.60 4.59 -2.70
CA PHE A 32 -5.53 3.81 -3.34
C PHE A 32 -5.76 2.30 -3.23
N ALA A 33 -6.87 1.81 -3.81
CA ALA A 33 -7.29 0.41 -3.70
C ALA A 33 -6.24 -0.57 -4.27
N ASP A 34 -5.50 -0.16 -5.30
CA ASP A 34 -4.43 -0.92 -5.94
C ASP A 34 -3.16 -1.03 -5.07
N ARG A 35 -2.96 -0.09 -4.14
CA ARG A 35 -1.73 0.02 -3.33
C ARG A 35 -1.92 -0.49 -1.90
N THR A 36 -3.07 -0.19 -1.29
CA THR A 36 -3.40 -0.53 0.10
C THR A 36 -4.81 -1.17 0.17
N PRO A 37 -4.99 -2.34 -0.46
CA PRO A 37 -6.32 -2.94 -0.66
C PRO A 37 -7.01 -3.31 0.64
N LEU A 38 -6.28 -3.77 1.68
CA LEU A 38 -6.92 -4.15 2.96
C LEU A 38 -7.47 -2.91 3.67
N THR A 39 -6.71 -1.82 3.64
CA THR A 39 -7.09 -0.56 4.27
C THR A 39 -8.27 0.08 3.56
N VAL A 40 -8.25 0.11 2.22
CA VAL A 40 -9.38 0.62 1.44
C VAL A 40 -10.62 -0.24 1.63
N ASN A 41 -10.49 -1.57 1.65
CA ASN A 41 -11.61 -2.48 1.90
C ASN A 41 -12.23 -2.22 3.28
N ASN A 42 -11.40 -2.09 4.32
CA ASN A 42 -11.84 -1.75 5.66
C ASN A 42 -12.62 -0.43 5.70
N PHE A 43 -12.05 0.63 5.12
CA PHE A 43 -12.67 1.95 5.08
C PHE A 43 -14.00 1.94 4.32
N VAL A 44 -14.03 1.33 3.13
CA VAL A 44 -15.24 1.23 2.30
C VAL A 44 -16.34 0.44 3.01
N PHE A 45 -15.99 -0.69 3.65
CA PHE A 45 -16.93 -1.48 4.43
C PHE A 45 -17.54 -0.64 5.56
N LEU A 46 -16.71 -0.01 6.40
CA LEU A 46 -17.19 0.80 7.53
C LEU A 46 -18.02 1.99 7.07
N ALA A 47 -17.64 2.65 5.97
CA ALA A 47 -18.42 3.74 5.39
C ALA A 47 -19.82 3.28 4.93
N ARG A 48 -19.91 2.15 4.20
CA ARG A 48 -21.17 1.59 3.72
C ARG A 48 -22.10 1.14 4.85
N GLU A 49 -21.53 0.76 5.99
CA GLU A 49 -22.27 0.40 7.22
C GLU A 49 -22.74 1.62 8.03
N GLY A 50 -22.40 2.85 7.60
CA GLY A 50 -22.70 4.08 8.36
C GLY A 50 -21.88 4.22 9.64
N PHE A 51 -20.77 3.47 9.79
CA PHE A 51 -19.95 3.49 11.01
C PHE A 51 -19.35 4.86 11.32
N TYR A 52 -19.08 5.65 10.27
CA TYR A 52 -18.51 6.99 10.37
C TYR A 52 -19.55 8.10 10.58
N ASP A 53 -20.84 7.78 10.52
CA ASP A 53 -21.90 8.76 10.59
C ASP A 53 -21.92 9.46 11.95
N ASN A 54 -21.98 10.79 11.91
CA ASN A 54 -21.96 11.68 13.08
C ASN A 54 -20.73 11.51 14.00
N THR A 55 -19.62 10.98 13.47
CA THR A 55 -18.35 10.99 14.20
C THR A 55 -17.73 12.38 14.20
N THR A 56 -16.81 12.64 15.12
CA THR A 56 -16.23 13.98 15.30
C THR A 56 -14.75 13.99 14.95
N PHE A 57 -14.30 15.07 14.30
CA PHE A 57 -12.89 15.41 14.19
C PHE A 57 -12.35 15.73 15.59
N HIS A 58 -11.86 14.70 16.28
CA HIS A 58 -11.56 14.76 17.70
C HIS A 58 -10.17 15.30 18.01
N ARG A 59 -9.30 15.37 16.99
CA ARG A 59 -7.97 15.96 17.08
C ARG A 59 -7.60 16.61 15.75
N VAL A 60 -7.41 17.92 15.77
CA VAL A 60 -7.09 18.74 14.59
C VAL A 60 -6.00 19.71 14.98
N LEU A 61 -4.81 19.49 14.43
CA LEU A 61 -3.61 20.26 14.77
C LEU A 61 -3.15 21.03 13.53
N ALA A 62 -2.98 22.34 13.68
CA ALA A 62 -2.49 23.21 12.62
C ALA A 62 -1.14 22.72 12.10
N ASP A 63 -0.93 22.87 10.79
CA ASP A 63 0.29 22.45 10.08
C ASP A 63 0.66 20.97 10.26
N PHE A 64 -0.31 20.14 10.67
CA PHE A 64 -0.12 18.72 10.86
C PHE A 64 -1.25 17.91 10.20
N MET A 65 -2.40 17.78 10.86
CA MET A 65 -3.47 16.88 10.41
C MET A 65 -4.82 17.10 11.10
N ALA A 66 -5.88 16.59 10.47
CA ALA A 66 -7.22 16.44 11.02
C ALA A 66 -7.58 14.95 11.17
N GLN A 67 -7.82 14.48 12.41
CA GLN A 67 -8.11 13.09 12.78
C GLN A 67 -9.59 12.87 13.14
N VAL A 68 -10.16 11.78 12.64
CA VAL A 68 -11.57 11.39 12.82
C VAL A 68 -11.71 9.86 12.76
N GLY A 69 -12.94 9.33 12.79
CA GLY A 69 -13.23 7.91 12.64
C GLY A 69 -13.30 7.13 13.96
N ASP A 70 -13.35 7.83 15.09
CA ASP A 70 -13.67 7.26 16.41
C ASP A 70 -15.18 7.47 16.71
N PRO A 71 -15.99 6.39 16.82
CA PRO A 71 -17.41 6.49 17.20
C PRO A 71 -17.69 7.14 18.54
N THR A 72 -16.71 7.13 19.45
CA THR A 72 -16.82 7.72 20.78
C THR A 72 -16.40 9.19 20.81
N GLY A 73 -15.66 9.65 19.79
CA GLY A 73 -15.08 10.98 19.74
C GLY A 73 -13.98 11.26 20.78
N THR A 74 -13.47 10.23 21.47
CA THR A 74 -12.47 10.36 22.54
C THR A 74 -11.03 10.23 22.04
N GLY A 75 -10.84 9.65 20.86
CA GLY A 75 -9.55 9.21 20.31
C GLY A 75 -9.17 7.78 20.70
N ALA A 76 -9.94 7.11 21.56
CA ALA A 76 -9.64 5.76 22.08
C ALA A 76 -10.56 4.65 21.54
N GLY A 77 -11.63 5.00 20.81
CA GLY A 77 -12.55 4.02 20.23
C GLY A 77 -12.08 3.44 18.90
N GLY A 78 -12.85 2.49 18.39
CA GLY A 78 -12.56 1.76 17.16
C GLY A 78 -13.66 0.78 16.76
N PRO A 79 -13.45 -0.03 15.72
CA PRO A 79 -14.49 -0.90 15.16
C PRO A 79 -14.68 -2.20 15.95
N GLY A 80 -13.78 -2.51 16.89
CA GLY A 80 -13.75 -3.75 17.67
C GLY A 80 -12.69 -4.75 17.22
N TYR A 81 -11.90 -4.42 16.20
CA TYR A 81 -10.77 -5.20 15.71
C TYR A 81 -9.60 -4.29 15.30
N GLN A 82 -8.47 -4.93 15.00
CA GLN A 82 -7.27 -4.30 14.45
C GLN A 82 -6.74 -5.09 13.25
N PHE A 83 -6.00 -4.43 12.35
CA PHE A 83 -5.35 -5.07 11.20
C PHE A 83 -3.97 -4.48 10.89
N ARG A 84 -3.22 -5.22 10.06
CA ARG A 84 -1.83 -4.93 9.69
C ARG A 84 -1.66 -3.63 8.89
N ASP A 85 -0.46 -3.08 8.87
CA ASP A 85 -0.07 -1.95 8.02
C ASP A 85 0.19 -2.36 6.56
N GLU A 86 0.05 -1.40 5.64
CA GLU A 86 0.37 -1.54 4.21
C GLU A 86 1.26 -0.37 3.75
N PHE A 87 2.58 -0.56 3.81
CA PHE A 87 3.55 0.44 3.33
C PHE A 87 3.95 0.17 1.89
N VAL A 88 4.01 1.22 1.07
CA VAL A 88 4.25 1.12 -0.37
C VAL A 88 5.47 1.96 -0.73
N PRO A 89 6.53 1.39 -1.35
CA PRO A 89 7.69 2.15 -1.78
C PRO A 89 7.30 3.33 -2.66
N GLY A 90 7.84 4.52 -2.39
CA GLY A 90 7.53 5.74 -3.14
C GLY A 90 6.18 6.39 -2.80
N LEU A 91 5.40 5.80 -1.88
CA LEU A 91 4.22 6.46 -1.29
C LEU A 91 4.57 6.93 0.12
N GLY A 92 4.93 8.22 0.23
CA GLY A 92 5.31 8.85 1.50
C GLY A 92 4.53 10.12 1.78
N PHE A 93 4.67 10.62 3.00
CA PHE A 93 4.10 11.87 3.49
C PHE A 93 4.87 13.11 3.00
N ASP A 94 5.03 13.23 1.69
CA ASP A 94 5.84 14.26 1.03
C ASP A 94 5.08 15.55 0.65
N ARG A 95 3.75 15.54 0.81
CA ARG A 95 2.86 16.63 0.45
C ARG A 95 1.62 16.66 1.38
N PRO A 96 0.89 17.78 1.44
CA PRO A 96 -0.36 17.84 2.18
C PRO A 96 -1.46 16.98 1.54
N TYR A 97 -2.56 16.84 2.27
CA TYR A 97 -3.82 16.24 1.81
C TYR A 97 -3.80 14.74 1.57
N LEU A 98 -2.88 14.04 2.22
CA LEU A 98 -2.83 12.58 2.22
C LEU A 98 -3.74 12.01 3.32
N LEU A 99 -4.57 11.03 2.95
CA LEU A 99 -5.44 10.27 3.84
C LEU A 99 -4.69 9.03 4.34
N ALA A 100 -4.58 8.88 5.66
CA ALA A 100 -3.84 7.78 6.27
C ALA A 100 -4.51 7.24 7.56
N MET A 101 -4.20 5.99 7.90
CA MET A 101 -4.72 5.34 9.11
C MET A 101 -4.03 5.85 10.37
N ALA A 102 -4.82 6.22 11.37
CA ALA A 102 -4.31 6.38 12.72
C ALA A 102 -4.14 4.99 13.37
N ASN A 103 -3.06 4.82 14.14
CA ASN A 103 -2.76 3.60 14.86
C ASN A 103 -1.99 3.91 16.17
N SER A 104 -1.84 2.90 17.02
CA SER A 104 -1.10 2.97 18.29
C SER A 104 0.20 2.16 18.24
N GLY A 105 0.75 1.96 17.04
CA GLY A 105 1.90 1.10 16.76
C GLY A 105 1.63 0.04 15.69
N PRO A 106 2.65 -0.77 15.33
CA PRO A 106 2.57 -1.70 14.22
C PRO A 106 1.38 -2.66 14.33
N GLY A 107 0.61 -2.76 13.25
CA GLY A 107 -0.53 -3.68 13.11
C GLY A 107 -1.75 -3.36 13.96
N THR A 108 -1.90 -2.09 14.37
CA THR A 108 -3.03 -1.64 15.19
C THR A 108 -4.00 -0.72 14.45
N ASN A 109 -4.06 -0.81 13.11
CA ASN A 109 -5.03 -0.05 12.32
C ASN A 109 -6.46 -0.49 12.67
N GLY A 110 -7.36 0.48 12.85
CA GLY A 110 -8.76 0.24 13.19
C GLY A 110 -9.69 1.02 12.26
N SER A 111 -10.46 1.96 12.82
CA SER A 111 -11.37 2.81 12.04
C SER A 111 -10.89 4.25 11.92
N GLN A 112 -10.02 4.70 12.83
CA GLN A 112 -9.56 6.08 12.87
C GLN A 112 -8.61 6.39 11.72
N PHE A 113 -8.78 7.55 11.11
CA PHE A 113 -7.96 8.05 10.02
C PHE A 113 -7.70 9.53 10.19
N PHE A 114 -6.74 10.05 9.42
CA PHE A 114 -6.43 11.46 9.38
C PHE A 114 -6.10 11.93 7.98
N ILE A 115 -6.27 13.24 7.75
CA ILE A 115 -5.85 13.92 6.53
C ILE A 115 -4.77 14.94 6.90
N THR A 116 -3.64 14.93 6.20
CA THR A 116 -2.53 15.85 6.47
C THR A 116 -2.80 17.26 5.94
N PHE A 117 -2.31 18.29 6.64
CA PHE A 117 -2.31 19.68 6.17
C PHE A 117 -0.95 20.10 5.57
N ALA A 118 0.10 19.31 5.80
CA ALA A 118 1.48 19.57 5.38
C ALA A 118 2.22 18.24 5.15
N PRO A 119 3.44 18.26 4.56
CA PRO A 119 4.34 17.11 4.57
C PRO A 119 4.68 16.68 6.01
N THR A 120 4.68 15.37 6.27
CA THR A 120 4.89 14.78 7.60
C THR A 120 5.75 13.52 7.49
N ASP A 121 6.95 13.65 6.95
CA ASP A 121 7.85 12.55 6.59
C ASP A 121 8.23 11.63 7.77
N TRP A 122 8.21 12.13 9.00
CA TRP A 122 8.39 11.33 10.22
C TRP A 122 7.30 10.28 10.45
N LEU A 123 6.18 10.32 9.72
CA LEU A 123 5.13 9.30 9.73
C LEU A 123 5.35 8.18 8.71
N ASN A 124 6.35 8.30 7.83
CA ASN A 124 6.66 7.28 6.82
C ASN A 124 6.97 5.93 7.49
N ASN A 125 6.40 4.86 6.94
CA ASN A 125 6.51 3.49 7.46
C ASN A 125 5.97 3.31 8.89
N LEU A 126 5.16 4.27 9.37
CA LEU A 126 4.43 4.16 10.63
C LEU A 126 2.91 4.16 10.41
N HIS A 127 2.43 4.87 9.39
CA HIS A 127 1.00 4.97 9.06
C HIS A 127 0.74 4.60 7.61
N THR A 128 -0.34 3.84 7.38
CA THR A 128 -0.75 3.41 6.04
C THR A 128 -1.42 4.57 5.31
N ILE A 129 -0.83 5.07 4.23
CA ILE A 129 -1.45 6.05 3.32
C ILE A 129 -2.38 5.31 2.36
N PHE A 130 -3.66 5.66 2.34
CA PHE A 130 -4.66 4.94 1.54
C PHE A 130 -5.56 5.84 0.68
N GLY A 131 -5.27 7.13 0.60
CA GLY A 131 -5.92 8.04 -0.34
C GLY A 131 -5.35 9.45 -0.35
N GLU A 132 -5.91 10.31 -1.19
CA GLU A 132 -5.55 11.72 -1.33
C GLU A 132 -6.77 12.57 -1.68
N VAL A 133 -6.86 13.77 -1.09
CA VAL A 133 -7.96 14.70 -1.35
C VAL A 133 -7.87 15.23 -2.79
N VAL A 134 -8.94 15.02 -3.55
CA VAL A 134 -9.07 15.51 -4.94
C VAL A 134 -9.88 16.81 -5.03
N SER A 135 -10.77 17.07 -4.06
CA SER A 135 -11.48 18.36 -3.94
C SER A 135 -11.96 18.61 -2.50
N GLY A 136 -12.20 19.88 -2.16
CA GLY A 136 -12.62 20.30 -0.82
C GLY A 136 -11.45 20.63 0.12
N GLN A 137 -10.28 20.98 -0.41
CA GLN A 137 -9.12 21.40 0.40
C GLN A 137 -9.43 22.66 1.22
N GLU A 138 -10.25 23.56 0.68
CA GLU A 138 -10.76 24.76 1.36
C GLU A 138 -11.73 24.42 2.50
N VAL A 139 -12.53 23.36 2.36
CA VAL A 139 -13.41 22.86 3.43
C VAL A 139 -12.56 22.22 4.54
N LEU A 140 -11.59 21.40 4.15
CA LEU A 140 -10.64 20.78 5.07
C LEU A 140 -9.89 21.84 5.90
N ALA A 141 -9.49 22.96 5.28
CA ALA A 141 -8.85 24.08 5.98
C ALA A 141 -9.79 24.83 6.96
N GLN A 142 -11.11 24.67 6.84
CA GLN A 142 -12.11 25.25 7.74
C GLN A 142 -12.47 24.36 8.92
N ILE A 143 -11.96 23.11 8.96
CA ILE A 143 -12.14 22.24 10.12
C ILE A 143 -11.43 22.88 11.32
N SER A 144 -12.19 23.02 12.39
CA SER A 144 -11.83 23.72 13.63
C SER A 144 -10.67 23.00 14.32
N LEU A 145 -9.65 23.77 14.69
CA LEU A 145 -8.53 23.27 15.47
C LEU A 145 -9.01 22.73 16.83
N ARG A 146 -8.48 21.58 17.22
CA ARG A 146 -8.82 20.89 18.46
C ARG A 146 -7.65 20.06 18.94
N ASP A 147 -7.07 20.43 20.08
CA ASP A 147 -6.07 19.61 20.75
C ASP A 147 -6.68 18.98 22.02
N PRO A 148 -7.04 17.69 22.02
CA PRO A 148 -7.65 17.06 23.19
C PRO A 148 -6.75 17.12 24.44
N ASN A 149 -5.43 17.31 24.30
CA ASN A 149 -4.53 17.45 25.45
C ASN A 149 -4.53 18.87 26.04
N SER A 150 -4.76 19.89 25.22
CA SER A 150 -4.74 21.29 25.65
C SER A 150 -6.14 21.80 26.02
N ASN A 151 -7.17 21.38 25.28
CA ASN A 151 -8.54 21.85 25.41
C ASN A 151 -9.58 20.72 25.21
N PRO A 152 -9.65 19.75 26.15
CA PRO A 152 -10.50 18.56 26.00
C PRO A 152 -12.01 18.85 25.89
N ALA A 153 -12.45 20.01 26.38
CA ALA A 153 -13.86 20.41 26.35
C ALA A 153 -14.29 21.07 25.02
N THR A 154 -13.36 21.44 24.14
CA THR A 154 -13.71 22.05 22.85
C THR A 154 -14.35 21.00 21.96
N PRO A 155 -15.58 21.20 21.47
CA PRO A 155 -16.20 20.29 20.52
C PRO A 155 -15.43 20.34 19.19
N GLY A 156 -15.30 19.19 18.53
CA GLY A 156 -14.78 19.14 17.17
C GLY A 156 -15.92 19.20 16.18
N ASP A 157 -15.59 19.45 14.91
CA ASP A 157 -16.60 19.46 13.87
C ASP A 157 -17.06 18.04 13.52
N ALA A 158 -18.30 17.92 13.05
CA ALA A 158 -18.92 16.64 12.70
C ALA A 158 -18.60 16.16 11.28
N LEU A 159 -18.21 14.89 11.16
CA LEU A 159 -18.33 14.08 9.95
C LEU A 159 -19.74 13.48 9.95
N LEU A 160 -20.62 14.00 9.09
CA LEU A 160 -22.02 13.64 9.04
C LEU A 160 -22.23 12.26 8.43
N THR A 161 -21.56 11.99 7.30
CA THR A 161 -21.57 10.67 6.65
C THR A 161 -20.44 10.54 5.64
N VAL A 162 -20.16 9.31 5.21
CA VAL A 162 -19.20 8.99 4.15
C VAL A 162 -19.91 8.24 3.04
N THR A 163 -19.83 8.76 1.81
CA THR A 163 -20.38 8.10 0.62
C THR A 163 -19.26 7.55 -0.24
N ILE A 164 -19.43 6.33 -0.75
CA ILE A 164 -18.44 5.64 -1.58
C ILE A 164 -18.97 5.56 -3.02
N GLU A 165 -18.13 5.96 -3.97
CA GLU A 165 -18.38 5.86 -5.41
C GLU A 165 -17.28 5.02 -6.06
N GLU A 166 -17.67 4.15 -6.99
CA GLU A 166 -16.76 3.35 -7.81
C GLU A 166 -16.60 4.01 -9.18
N SER A 167 -15.38 4.02 -9.71
CA SER A 167 -15.03 4.64 -10.98
C SER A 167 -13.96 3.83 -11.72
N ASP A 168 -13.92 3.99 -13.03
CA ASP A 168 -12.85 3.50 -13.90
C ASP A 168 -11.79 4.58 -14.19
N VAL A 169 -12.02 5.81 -13.72
CA VAL A 169 -11.20 6.98 -14.03
C VAL A 169 -10.66 7.59 -12.75
N SER A 170 -9.35 7.87 -12.76
CA SER A 170 -8.66 8.62 -11.70
C SER A 170 -8.70 10.13 -11.99
N GLU A 171 -8.93 10.92 -10.95
CA GLU A 171 -8.98 12.40 -10.97
C GLU A 171 -7.67 13.00 -10.50
N LEU A 172 -6.90 12.25 -9.72
CA LEU A 172 -5.50 12.57 -9.53
C LEU A 172 -4.82 12.58 -10.90
N PRO A 173 -3.87 13.50 -11.13
CA PRO A 173 -3.08 13.49 -12.35
C PRO A 173 -2.60 12.06 -12.56
N THR A 174 -2.75 11.55 -13.79
CA THR A 174 -2.39 10.19 -14.17
C THR A 174 -1.13 9.86 -13.43
N PRO A 175 -1.12 8.79 -12.59
CA PRO A 175 -0.07 8.62 -11.62
C PRO A 175 1.24 8.81 -12.35
N MET A 176 2.15 9.60 -11.77
CA MET A 176 3.56 9.29 -11.97
C MET A 176 3.60 7.76 -11.90
N PRO A 177 3.99 7.07 -13.00
CA PRO A 177 3.75 5.65 -13.19
C PRO A 177 4.04 4.98 -11.85
N PRO A 178 3.15 4.08 -11.35
CA PRO A 178 3.26 3.53 -10.00
C PRO A 178 4.74 3.32 -9.73
N PRO A 179 5.33 3.89 -8.65
CA PRO A 179 6.78 3.92 -8.46
C PRO A 179 7.27 2.55 -8.90
N PRO A 180 8.05 2.49 -10.00
CA PRO A 180 8.10 1.32 -10.88
C PRO A 180 8.14 0.12 -9.99
N THR A 181 7.09 -0.74 -9.98
CA THR A 181 7.01 -1.95 -9.12
C THR A 181 8.42 -2.47 -9.02
N PRO A 182 9.13 -2.33 -7.86
CA PRO A 182 10.57 -2.06 -7.81
C PRO A 182 11.17 -2.78 -8.98
N THR A 183 11.34 -2.07 -10.11
CA THR A 183 11.74 -2.75 -11.34
C THR A 183 13.14 -3.10 -10.97
N PRO A 184 13.40 -4.36 -10.62
CA PRO A 184 14.47 -4.58 -9.69
C PRO A 184 15.64 -4.76 -10.60
N PHE A 185 16.15 -3.64 -11.13
CA PHE A 185 16.94 -3.56 -12.33
C PHE A 185 16.56 -4.69 -13.27
N ALA A 186 15.59 -4.52 -14.19
CA ALA A 186 15.66 -5.37 -15.38
C ALA A 186 17.11 -5.22 -15.85
N PRO A 187 17.96 -6.25 -15.68
CA PRO A 187 19.38 -6.04 -15.84
C PRO A 187 19.48 -5.73 -17.31
N SER A 188 19.92 -4.52 -17.61
CA SER A 188 19.97 -4.01 -18.98
C SER A 188 20.84 -5.01 -19.74
N SER A 189 20.19 -5.91 -20.47
CA SER A 189 20.77 -7.12 -21.06
C SER A 189 21.81 -7.85 -20.18
N ILE A 190 21.42 -8.88 -19.44
CA ILE A 190 22.40 -9.90 -19.03
C ILE A 190 22.88 -10.57 -20.32
N ALA A 191 24.12 -10.32 -20.70
CA ALA A 191 24.75 -11.08 -21.76
C ALA A 191 25.02 -12.50 -21.23
N PRO A 192 25.02 -13.53 -22.09
CA PRO A 192 25.37 -14.90 -21.66
C PRO A 192 26.71 -15.00 -20.92
N SER A 193 27.64 -14.05 -21.15
CA SER A 193 28.90 -13.91 -20.43
C SER A 193 28.74 -13.59 -18.94
N ASP A 194 27.69 -12.88 -18.56
CA ASP A 194 27.47 -12.40 -17.20
C ASP A 194 26.90 -13.49 -16.29
N LEU A 195 26.36 -14.57 -16.89
CA LEU A 195 25.90 -15.78 -16.20
C LEU A 195 27.04 -16.68 -15.72
N SER A 196 28.29 -16.35 -16.07
CA SER A 196 29.49 -17.13 -15.76
C SER A 196 30.26 -16.63 -14.53
N GLY A 197 29.99 -15.41 -14.07
CA GLY A 197 30.59 -14.82 -12.88
C GLY A 197 29.83 -15.23 -11.62
N GLY A 198 30.51 -15.82 -10.64
CA GLY A 198 29.89 -16.35 -9.42
C GLY A 198 29.22 -15.35 -8.47
N ASP A 199 29.03 -14.10 -8.90
CA ASP A 199 28.28 -13.10 -8.15
C ASP A 199 26.79 -13.44 -8.26
N LYS A 200 26.21 -13.87 -7.14
CA LYS A 200 24.79 -14.20 -6.98
C LYS A 200 24.07 -13.05 -6.29
N PRO A 201 23.76 -11.95 -6.98
CA PRO A 201 23.27 -10.72 -6.36
C PRO A 201 21.98 -10.93 -5.55
N LEU A 202 21.09 -11.82 -5.98
CA LEU A 202 19.83 -12.09 -5.28
C LEU A 202 20.02 -12.96 -4.05
N ALA A 203 21.09 -13.76 -3.99
CA ALA A 203 21.42 -14.51 -2.80
C ALA A 203 21.76 -13.60 -1.60
N GLN A 204 22.15 -12.35 -1.86
CA GLN A 204 22.49 -11.35 -0.84
C GLN A 204 21.24 -10.62 -0.29
N LEU A 205 20.10 -10.70 -0.97
CA LEU A 205 18.85 -10.07 -0.53
C LEU A 205 18.09 -10.95 0.48
N PRO A 206 17.40 -10.35 1.46
CA PRO A 206 16.45 -11.05 2.33
C PRO A 206 15.36 -11.79 1.53
N LEU A 207 14.91 -12.95 2.00
CA LEU A 207 13.92 -13.78 1.29
C LEU A 207 12.61 -13.03 0.97
N ALA A 208 12.16 -12.15 1.88
CA ALA A 208 10.96 -11.33 1.67
C ALA A 208 11.11 -10.37 0.46
N GLU A 209 12.32 -9.86 0.21
CA GLU A 209 12.62 -8.94 -0.89
C GLU A 209 12.79 -9.64 -2.24
N ARG A 210 12.93 -10.97 -2.23
CA ARG A 210 12.95 -11.79 -3.46
C ARG A 210 11.54 -12.02 -4.03
N SER A 211 10.50 -11.84 -3.20
CA SER A 211 9.11 -11.98 -3.64
C SER A 211 8.74 -10.86 -4.61
N GLY A 212 8.28 -11.21 -5.81
CA GLY A 212 7.91 -10.23 -6.85
C GLY A 212 9.08 -9.65 -7.64
N TYR A 213 10.31 -10.11 -7.41
CA TYR A 213 11.50 -9.65 -8.14
C TYR A 213 11.42 -9.97 -9.65
N PHE A 214 10.79 -11.09 -10.01
CA PHE A 214 10.40 -11.40 -11.38
C PHE A 214 8.88 -11.51 -11.43
N ASN A 215 8.24 -10.52 -12.02
CA ASN A 215 6.78 -10.47 -12.22
C ASN A 215 6.38 -10.71 -13.69
N THR A 216 7.37 -10.85 -14.58
CA THR A 216 7.21 -11.19 -15.99
C THR A 216 8.28 -12.22 -16.38
N ALA A 217 7.95 -13.09 -17.33
CA ALA A 217 8.92 -14.06 -17.82
C ALA A 217 10.07 -13.33 -18.55
N PRO A 218 11.34 -13.63 -18.23
CA PRO A 218 12.48 -13.04 -18.91
C PRO A 218 12.53 -13.43 -20.39
N GLY A 219 13.13 -12.57 -21.22
CA GLY A 219 13.40 -12.89 -22.62
C GLY A 219 14.31 -14.12 -22.76
N MET A 220 14.29 -14.76 -23.93
CA MET A 220 15.21 -15.87 -24.24
C MET A 220 16.64 -15.36 -24.36
N VAL A 221 17.51 -15.83 -23.46
CA VAL A 221 18.94 -15.48 -23.40
C VAL A 221 19.85 -16.69 -23.55
N ILE A 222 19.31 -17.90 -23.39
CA ILE A 222 20.05 -19.15 -23.56
C ILE A 222 20.06 -19.61 -25.02
N ASP A 223 21.10 -20.33 -25.42
CA ASP A 223 21.09 -21.11 -26.65
C ASP A 223 20.21 -22.36 -26.46
N ALA A 224 19.07 -22.41 -27.15
CA ALA A 224 18.13 -23.53 -27.05
C ALA A 224 18.65 -24.84 -27.68
N ALA A 225 19.72 -24.77 -28.50
CA ALA A 225 20.36 -25.96 -29.08
C ALA A 225 21.44 -26.57 -28.16
N ALA A 226 21.80 -25.90 -27.06
CA ALA A 226 22.80 -26.36 -26.13
C ALA A 226 22.21 -27.24 -25.01
N THR A 227 23.02 -28.16 -24.49
CA THR A 227 22.68 -28.95 -23.29
C THR A 227 23.24 -28.27 -22.05
N TYR A 228 22.39 -28.04 -21.06
CA TYR A 228 22.79 -27.44 -19.78
C TYR A 228 22.76 -28.50 -18.68
N SER A 229 23.61 -28.32 -17.66
CA SER A 229 23.57 -29.12 -16.44
C SER A 229 23.56 -28.20 -15.22
N ALA A 230 22.75 -28.53 -14.23
CA ALA A 230 22.68 -27.80 -12.97
C ALA A 230 23.04 -28.72 -11.79
N THR A 231 23.85 -28.20 -10.88
CA THR A 231 24.14 -28.86 -9.60
C THR A 231 23.39 -28.13 -8.49
N ILE A 232 22.43 -28.82 -7.88
CA ILE A 232 21.62 -28.33 -6.78
C ILE A 232 22.21 -28.86 -5.47
N ILE A 233 22.71 -27.97 -4.63
CA ILE A 233 23.26 -28.32 -3.32
C ILE A 233 22.14 -28.26 -2.28
N THR A 234 21.92 -29.36 -1.57
CA THR A 234 20.94 -29.45 -0.48
C THR A 234 21.63 -29.82 0.83
N SER A 235 20.91 -29.71 1.96
CA SER A 235 21.39 -30.20 3.25
C SER A 235 21.62 -31.73 3.30
N LYS A 236 21.16 -32.47 2.29
CA LYS A 236 21.31 -33.94 2.18
C LYS A 236 22.29 -34.37 1.08
N GLY A 237 23.01 -33.43 0.47
CA GLY A 237 23.97 -33.70 -0.60
C GLY A 237 23.64 -32.97 -1.90
N ALA A 238 24.47 -33.19 -2.91
CA ALA A 238 24.36 -32.56 -4.22
C ALA A 238 23.57 -33.44 -5.21
N LEU A 239 22.66 -32.81 -5.95
CA LEU A 239 21.94 -33.40 -7.07
C LEU A 239 22.43 -32.76 -8.36
N THR A 240 22.71 -33.56 -9.39
CA THR A 240 23.02 -33.04 -10.72
C THR A 240 21.89 -33.40 -11.67
N VAL A 241 21.35 -32.39 -12.36
CA VAL A 241 20.27 -32.55 -13.33
C VAL A 241 20.72 -32.04 -14.68
N THR A 242 20.31 -32.73 -15.74
CA THR A 242 20.46 -32.26 -17.12
C THR A 242 19.21 -31.48 -17.50
N LEU A 243 19.38 -30.32 -18.12
CA LEU A 243 18.29 -29.47 -18.60
C LEU A 243 18.21 -29.56 -20.12
N TYR A 244 17.03 -29.92 -20.58
CA TYR A 244 16.72 -30.23 -21.98
C TYR A 244 16.16 -29.00 -22.69
N ALA A 245 17.06 -28.10 -23.12
CA ALA A 245 16.68 -26.78 -23.65
C ALA A 245 15.99 -26.87 -25.01
N ALA A 246 16.28 -27.90 -25.82
CA ALA A 246 15.62 -28.11 -27.10
C ALA A 246 14.15 -28.51 -26.94
N GLU A 247 13.85 -29.23 -25.87
CA GLU A 247 12.52 -29.76 -25.54
C GLU A 247 11.67 -28.77 -24.74
N ALA A 248 12.30 -27.95 -23.87
CA ALA A 248 11.61 -27.01 -23.00
C ALA A 248 12.33 -25.64 -22.90
N PRO A 249 12.49 -24.91 -24.02
CA PRO A 249 13.39 -23.76 -24.10
C PRO A 249 13.06 -22.65 -23.11
N ALA A 250 11.78 -22.28 -22.96
CA ALA A 250 11.37 -21.23 -22.04
C ALA A 250 11.55 -21.63 -20.56
N ALA A 251 11.28 -22.89 -20.22
CA ALA A 251 11.44 -23.38 -18.84
C ALA A 251 12.92 -23.47 -18.45
N VAL A 252 13.77 -23.96 -19.36
CA VAL A 252 15.21 -24.02 -19.15
C VAL A 252 15.81 -22.61 -19.11
N ASN A 253 15.34 -21.69 -19.96
CA ASN A 253 15.76 -20.28 -19.92
C ASN A 253 15.49 -19.65 -18.55
N ASN A 254 14.27 -19.82 -18.03
CA ASN A 254 13.91 -19.30 -16.71
C ASN A 254 14.77 -19.94 -15.61
N PHE A 255 14.93 -21.26 -15.63
CA PHE A 255 15.71 -21.96 -14.61
C PHE A 255 17.17 -21.50 -14.58
N VAL A 256 17.82 -21.44 -15.75
CA VAL A 256 19.23 -21.03 -15.87
C VAL A 256 19.42 -19.59 -15.40
N LEU A 257 18.57 -18.67 -15.85
CA LEU A 257 18.69 -17.26 -15.48
C LEU A 257 18.50 -17.04 -13.98
N LEU A 258 17.46 -17.62 -13.40
CA LEU A 258 17.16 -17.47 -11.97
C LEU A 258 18.27 -18.09 -11.09
N ALA A 259 18.75 -19.28 -11.45
CA ALA A 259 19.81 -19.96 -10.71
C ALA A 259 21.14 -19.19 -10.74
N SER A 260 21.51 -18.60 -11.88
CA SER A 260 22.70 -17.76 -12.01
C SER A 260 22.60 -16.48 -11.18
N LEU A 261 21.40 -15.92 -11.01
CA LEU A 261 21.17 -14.73 -10.20
C LEU A 261 21.12 -14.99 -8.69
N GLY A 262 21.04 -16.26 -8.27
CA GLY A 262 21.05 -16.66 -6.87
C GLY A 262 19.68 -16.87 -6.24
N PHE A 263 18.67 -17.19 -7.06
CA PHE A 263 17.41 -17.78 -6.58
C PHE A 263 17.62 -19.21 -6.05
#